data_AF-A0A523ECY1-F1
#
_entry.id   AF-A0A523ECY1-F1
#
_cell.length_a   1.000
_cell.length_b   1.000
_cell.length_c   1.000
_cell.angle_alpha   90.00
_cell.angle_beta   90.00
_cell.angle_gamma   90.00
#
_symmetry.space_group_name_H-M   'P 1'
#
loop_
_entity.id
_entity.type
_entity.pdbx_description
1 polymer ?
#
loop_
_entity_poly.entity_id
_entity_poly.type
_entity_poly.pdbx_seq_one_letter_code
_entity_poly.pdbx_strand_id
1 'polypeptide(L)'
;MISRRRLLKAAAGLSLWPLQREPYAPPSVLDGGWRVGDATALGVDPRKLADAVQYHDDSPFTKSHGGAVVIVHKGHIIGES
;
A
#
# COMPACT_ATOMS: atom_id res chain seq x y z
N MET A 1 53.44 7.77 17.80
CA MET A 1 53.48 7.35 16.38
C MET A 1 52.73 6.03 16.26
N ILE A 2 51.51 6.03 15.70
CA ILE A 2 50.71 4.81 15.52
C ILE A 2 50.70 4.46 14.03
N SER A 3 51.20 3.26 13.74
CA SER A 3 51.37 2.69 12.42
C SER A 3 50.01 2.42 11.75
N ARG A 4 49.92 2.75 10.46
CA ARG A 4 48.73 2.60 9.63
C ARG A 4 48.84 1.33 8.76
N ARG A 5 47.67 0.75 8.46
CA ARG A 5 47.35 -0.21 7.36
C ARG A 5 47.79 -1.65 7.69
N ARG A 6 47.00 -2.70 7.47
CA ARG A 6 46.01 -3.01 6.42
C ARG A 6 45.20 -4.21 6.93
N LEU A 7 43.88 -4.15 6.93
CA LEU A 7 43.05 -5.35 6.85
C LEU A 7 42.11 -5.18 5.65
N LEU A 8 42.21 -6.16 4.76
CA LEU A 8 41.55 -6.23 3.47
C LEU A 8 40.13 -6.78 3.64
N LYS A 9 39.22 -6.13 2.91
CA LYS A 9 38.10 -6.66 2.11
C LYS A 9 37.18 -7.75 2.68
N ALA A 10 35.91 -7.34 2.66
CA ALA A 10 34.76 -8.01 2.03
C ALA A 10 33.84 -8.85 2.93
N ALA A 11 32.63 -8.31 3.13
CA ALA A 11 31.42 -8.90 2.56
C ALA A 11 30.40 -7.76 2.40
N ALA A 12 29.90 -7.59 1.18
CA ALA A 12 28.82 -6.67 0.89
C ALA A 12 27.61 -7.10 1.75
N GLY A 13 27.27 -6.26 2.73
CA GLY A 13 26.06 -6.41 3.52
C GLY A 13 24.86 -6.20 2.59
N LEU A 14 24.32 -7.30 2.07
CA LEU A 14 22.90 -7.37 1.74
C LEU A 14 22.17 -7.29 3.08
N SER A 15 22.02 -6.07 3.60
CA SER A 15 21.04 -5.76 4.62
C SER A 15 19.68 -5.97 3.95
N LEU A 16 19.20 -7.22 4.03
CA LEU A 16 17.80 -7.53 3.88
C LEU A 16 17.10 -6.87 5.07
N TRP A 17 16.82 -5.58 4.97
CA TRP A 17 15.85 -4.95 5.85
C TRP A 17 14.59 -5.79 5.78
N PRO A 18 14.03 -6.25 6.91
CA PRO A 18 12.70 -6.80 6.88
C PRO A 18 11.80 -5.67 6.38
N LEU A 19 11.16 -5.87 5.23
CA LEU A 19 9.95 -5.13 4.88
C LEU A 19 8.95 -5.47 5.98
N GLN A 20 8.99 -4.75 7.11
CA GLN A 20 7.93 -4.78 8.10
C GLN A 20 6.71 -4.20 7.40
N ARG A 21 5.98 -5.06 6.70
CA ARG A 21 4.58 -4.81 6.39
C ARG A 21 3.91 -4.68 7.73
N GLU A 22 3.48 -3.47 8.05
CA GLU A 22 2.61 -3.23 9.19
C GLU A 22 1.46 -4.25 9.11
N PRO A 23 1.20 -5.05 10.16
CA PRO A 23 0.11 -6.01 10.13
C PRO A 23 -1.19 -5.23 9.97
N TYR A 24 -1.86 -5.43 8.83
CA TYR A 24 -3.16 -4.85 8.56
C TYR A 24 -4.12 -5.29 9.66
N ALA A 25 -4.58 -4.33 10.47
CA ALA A 25 -5.65 -4.52 11.42
C ALA A 25 -6.89 -3.79 10.89
N PRO A 26 -8.02 -4.50 10.64
CA PRO A 26 -9.25 -3.82 10.29
C PRO A 26 -9.65 -2.89 11.45
N PRO A 27 -10.18 -1.70 11.17
CA PRO A 27 -10.65 -0.79 12.18
C PRO A 27 -11.76 -1.44 13.01
N SER A 28 -11.76 -1.13 14.30
CA SER A 28 -12.74 -1.63 15.26
C SER A 28 -14.16 -1.31 14.81
N VAL A 29 -15.00 -2.34 14.74
CA VAL A 29 -16.44 -2.19 14.44
C VAL A 29 -17.12 -1.35 15.53
N LEU A 30 -16.62 -1.42 16.77
CA LEU A 30 -17.13 -0.66 17.92
C LEU A 30 -16.79 0.83 17.83
N ASP A 31 -15.69 1.19 17.14
CA ASP A 31 -15.20 2.56 17.02
C ASP A 31 -15.61 3.25 15.70
N GLY A 32 -16.57 2.65 14.97
CA GLY A 32 -17.18 3.24 13.78
C GLY A 32 -16.59 2.77 12.45
N GLY A 33 -15.80 1.70 12.43
CA GLY A 33 -15.38 1.03 11.19
C GLY A 33 -14.41 1.83 10.31
N TRP A 34 -14.44 1.55 9.01
CA TRP A 34 -13.54 2.15 8.02
C TRP A 34 -13.89 3.61 7.77
N ARG A 35 -12.87 4.49 7.83
CA ARG A 35 -13.04 5.91 7.50
C ARG A 35 -12.61 6.19 6.08
N VAL A 36 -13.26 7.15 5.42
CA VAL A 36 -12.82 7.66 4.13
C VAL A 36 -11.55 8.47 4.33
N GLY A 37 -10.51 8.18 3.56
CA GLY A 37 -9.23 8.86 3.59
C GLY A 37 -8.85 9.42 2.23
N ASP A 38 -8.11 10.52 2.22
CA ASP A 38 -7.54 11.07 1.00
C ASP A 38 -6.38 10.20 0.52
N ALA A 39 -6.47 9.70 -0.72
CA ALA A 39 -5.47 8.82 -1.30
C ALA A 39 -4.08 9.47 -1.36
N THR A 40 -4.02 10.76 -1.73
CA THR A 40 -2.76 11.50 -1.89
C THR A 40 -2.05 11.66 -0.55
N ALA A 41 -2.79 12.04 0.50
CA ALA A 41 -2.28 12.18 1.86
C ALA A 41 -1.74 10.86 2.43
N LEU A 42 -2.25 9.72 1.96
CA LEU A 42 -1.80 8.38 2.36
C LEU A 42 -0.63 7.84 1.52
N GLY A 43 -0.19 8.59 0.50
CA GLY A 43 0.92 8.25 -0.38
C GLY A 43 0.51 7.37 -1.58
N VAL A 44 -0.77 7.34 -1.91
CA VAL A 44 -1.30 6.64 -3.09
C VAL A 44 -1.41 7.62 -4.25
N ASP A 45 -1.00 7.19 -5.45
CA ASP A 45 -1.17 7.97 -6.67
C ASP A 45 -2.66 8.00 -7.06
N PRO A 46 -3.33 9.17 -7.01
CA PRO A 46 -4.76 9.27 -7.27
C PRO A 46 -5.13 8.92 -8.72
N ARG A 47 -4.20 9.05 -9.68
CA ARG A 47 -4.47 8.72 -11.08
C ARG A 47 -4.55 7.21 -11.27
N LYS A 48 -3.57 6.48 -10.71
CA LYS A 48 -3.58 5.01 -10.73
C LYS A 48 -4.76 4.43 -9.96
N LEU A 49 -5.17 5.09 -8.88
CA LEU A 49 -6.35 4.70 -8.13
C LEU A 49 -7.62 4.85 -8.98
N ALA A 50 -7.78 5.99 -9.67
CA ALA A 50 -8.88 6.21 -10.60
C ALA A 50 -8.86 5.19 -11.76
N ASP A 51 -7.69 4.92 -12.35
CA ASP A 51 -7.54 3.92 -13.42
C ASP A 51 -7.97 2.52 -12.96
N ALA A 52 -7.66 2.15 -11.71
CA ALA A 52 -8.05 0.85 -11.15
C ALA A 52 -9.57 0.73 -10.95
N VAL A 53 -10.22 1.79 -10.49
CA VAL A 53 -11.69 1.86 -10.37
C VAL A 53 -12.32 1.79 -11.76
N GLN A 54 -11.84 2.60 -12.70
CA GLN A 54 -12.33 2.61 -14.08
C GLN A 54 -12.19 1.23 -14.75
N TYR A 55 -11.08 0.53 -14.52
CA TYR A 55 -10.88 -0.82 -15.02
C TYR A 55 -11.93 -1.82 -14.49
N HIS A 56 -12.28 -1.74 -13.20
CA HIS A 56 -13.34 -2.56 -12.63
C HIS A 56 -14.69 -2.26 -13.29
N ASP A 57 -15.03 -0.98 -13.43
CA ASP A 57 -16.31 -0.52 -13.96
C ASP A 57 -16.46 -0.84 -15.45
N ASP A 58 -15.35 -0.82 -16.18
CA ASP A 58 -15.32 -1.17 -17.60
C ASP A 58 -15.32 -2.68 -17.86
N SER A 59 -15.14 -3.50 -16.82
CA SER A 59 -15.09 -4.94 -17.00
C SER A 59 -16.42 -5.46 -17.58
N PRO A 60 -16.40 -6.37 -18.57
CA PRO A 60 -17.61 -6.94 -19.14
C PRO A 60 -18.50 -7.59 -18.09
N PHE A 61 -17.90 -8.15 -17.03
CA PHE A 61 -18.61 -8.81 -15.94
C PHE A 61 -19.37 -7.79 -15.09
N THR A 62 -18.71 -6.74 -14.61
CA THR A 62 -19.34 -5.66 -13.83
C THR A 62 -20.47 -5.00 -14.62
N LYS A 63 -20.26 -4.72 -15.92
CA LYS A 63 -21.30 -4.12 -16.78
C LYS A 63 -22.51 -5.03 -17.02
N SER A 64 -22.34 -6.35 -17.00
CA SER A 64 -23.42 -7.30 -17.32
C SER A 64 -24.16 -7.83 -16.09
N HIS A 65 -23.50 -7.93 -14.94
CA HIS A 65 -24.06 -8.54 -13.72
C HIS A 65 -24.14 -7.57 -12.54
N GLY A 66 -23.65 -6.33 -12.72
CA GLY A 66 -23.33 -5.45 -11.61
C GLY A 66 -22.04 -5.89 -10.90
N GLY A 67 -21.51 -4.99 -10.09
CA GLY A 67 -20.32 -5.22 -9.28
C GLY A 67 -20.09 -4.03 -8.37
N ALA A 68 -19.33 -4.23 -7.32
CA ALA A 68 -18.90 -3.16 -6.43
C ALA A 68 -17.45 -3.41 -6.04
N VAL A 69 -16.67 -2.34 -5.96
CA VAL A 69 -15.28 -2.37 -5.52
C VAL A 69 -15.09 -1.40 -4.37
N VAL A 70 -14.36 -1.82 -3.33
CA VAL A 70 -13.92 -0.97 -2.23
C VAL A 70 -12.43 -1.14 -2.07
N ILE A 71 -11.68 -0.05 -2.23
CA ILE A 71 -10.22 -0.03 -2.15
C ILE A 71 -9.81 0.58 -0.81
N VAL A 72 -8.99 -0.18 -0.10
CA VAL A 72 -8.63 0.09 1.29
C VAL A 72 -7.10 0.19 1.43
N HIS A 73 -6.63 1.26 2.08
CA HIS A 73 -5.22 1.46 2.36
C HIS A 73 -4.99 2.11 3.73
N LYS A 74 -4.06 1.55 4.53
CA LYS A 74 -3.70 2.05 5.88
C LYS A 74 -4.91 2.37 6.76
N GLY A 75 -5.89 1.47 6.83
CA GLY A 75 -7.07 1.69 7.67
C GLY A 75 -8.16 2.61 7.07
N HIS A 76 -7.98 3.11 5.83
CA HIS A 76 -8.90 4.04 5.19
C HIS A 76 -9.47 3.49 3.88
N ILE A 77 -10.76 3.75 3.61
CA ILE A 77 -11.34 3.62 2.27
C ILE A 77 -10.82 4.79 1.45
N ILE A 78 -10.21 4.49 0.31
CA ILE A 78 -9.61 5.49 -0.57
C ILE A 78 -10.26 5.54 -1.96
N GLY A 79 -11.09 4.54 -2.31
CA GLY A 79 -11.84 4.51 -3.55
C GLY A 79 -12.97 3.48 -3.50
N GLU A 80 -14.08 3.79 -4.18
CA GLU A 80 -15.26 2.93 -4.28
C GLU A 80 -15.96 3.16 -5.63
N SER A 81 -16.66 2.13 -6.12
CA SER A 81 -17.58 2.18 -7.28
C SER A 81 -18.58 1.04 -7.20
#